data_AF-A0A536ASI4-F1
#
_entry.id   AF-A0A536ASI4-F1
#
_cell.length_a   1.000
_cell.length_b   1.000
_cell.length_c   1.000
_cell.angle_alpha   90.00
_cell.angle_beta   90.00
_cell.angle_gamma   90.00
#
_symmetry.space_group_name_H-M   'P 1'
#
loop_
_entity.id
_entity.type
_entity.pdbx_description
1 polymer ?
#
loop_
_entity_poly.entity_id
_entity_poly.type
_entity_poly.pdbx_seq_one_letter_code
_entity_poly.pdbx_strand_id
1 'polypeptide(L)'
;MQQVAELNSLPVSESTFADLLKPLIEPGFRLALAMLHDPAAAEDAVQEASFTAWRKLGRMRDRGRLRPWFLGIVANKCRNARRAKWTSGVDLGVPEHVSVVSSEERSLRGADLRRAIARLNHDDRLVV
;
A
#
# COMPACT_ATOMS: atom_id res chain seq x y z
N MET A 1 23.54 -15.29 -13.42
CA MET A 1 24.17 -14.40 -12.41
C MET A 1 24.64 -13.05 -12.99
N GLN A 2 24.97 -12.93 -14.27
CA GLN A 2 25.44 -11.67 -14.89
C GLN A 2 24.33 -10.65 -15.23
N GLN A 3 23.08 -11.09 -15.39
CA GLN A 3 21.99 -10.26 -15.93
C GLN A 3 21.26 -9.37 -14.90
N VAL A 4 21.40 -9.66 -13.60
CA VAL A 4 20.81 -8.87 -12.51
C VAL A 4 21.63 -7.62 -12.16
N ALA A 5 22.91 -7.59 -12.55
CA ALA A 5 23.82 -6.47 -12.25
C ALA A 5 23.62 -5.27 -13.19
N GLU A 6 23.25 -5.50 -14.46
CA GLU A 6 23.03 -4.42 -15.44
C GLU A 6 21.72 -3.63 -15.20
N LEU A 7 20.74 -4.22 -14.51
CA LEU A 7 19.45 -3.57 -14.24
C LEU A 7 19.51 -2.51 -13.12
N ASN A 8 20.62 -2.41 -12.38
CA ASN A 8 20.76 -1.48 -11.26
C ASN A 8 21.22 -0.07 -11.68
N SER A 9 21.81 0.10 -12.86
CA SER A 9 22.49 1.33 -13.29
C SER A 9 21.79 2.09 -14.43
N LEU A 10 20.74 1.54 -15.03
CA LEU A 10 19.98 2.21 -16.08
C LEU A 10 18.93 3.17 -15.48
N PRO A 11 18.75 4.38 -16.06
CA PRO A 11 17.58 5.20 -15.76
C PRO A 11 16.34 4.32 -15.97
N VAL A 12 15.38 4.38 -15.05
CA VAL A 12 14.13 3.62 -15.18
C VAL A 12 13.40 4.18 -16.40
N SER A 13 13.61 3.58 -17.56
CA SER A 13 12.79 3.79 -18.74
C SER A 13 11.43 3.12 -18.51
N GLU A 14 10.45 3.54 -19.29
CA GLU A 14 9.12 2.95 -19.28
C GLU A 14 9.15 1.43 -19.55
N SER A 15 10.01 0.99 -20.47
CA SER A 15 10.19 -0.42 -20.78
C SER A 15 10.81 -1.23 -19.63
N THR A 16 11.85 -0.71 -18.97
CA THR A 16 12.49 -1.41 -17.84
C THR A 16 11.55 -1.53 -16.62
N PHE A 17 10.68 -0.54 -16.39
CA PHE A 17 9.68 -0.65 -15.33
C PHE A 17 8.67 -1.77 -15.59
N ALA A 18 8.12 -1.82 -16.80
CA ALA A 18 7.14 -2.83 -17.16
C ALA A 18 7.70 -4.24 -16.95
N ASP A 19 8.94 -4.48 -17.36
CA ASP A 19 9.62 -5.76 -17.18
C ASP A 19 9.83 -6.13 -15.71
N LEU A 20 10.15 -5.14 -14.87
CA LEU A 20 10.32 -5.33 -13.43
C LEU A 20 8.99 -5.58 -12.70
N LEU A 21 7.90 -4.93 -13.13
CA LEU A 21 6.61 -4.99 -12.44
C LEU A 21 5.74 -6.16 -12.92
N LYS A 22 5.81 -6.54 -14.19
CA LYS A 22 5.02 -7.63 -14.79
C LYS A 22 4.99 -8.92 -13.95
N PRO A 23 6.11 -9.46 -13.44
CA PRO A 23 6.08 -10.66 -12.59
C PRO A 23 5.43 -10.44 -11.21
N LEU A 24 5.20 -9.19 -10.81
CA LEU A 24 4.62 -8.80 -9.52
C LEU A 24 3.12 -8.50 -9.59
N ILE A 25 2.56 -8.26 -10.78
CA ILE A 25 1.14 -7.94 -10.98
C ILE A 25 0.26 -9.07 -10.44
N GLU A 26 0.49 -10.31 -10.90
CA GLU A 26 -0.31 -11.46 -10.51
C GLU A 26 -0.20 -11.78 -8.99
N PRO A 27 1.00 -11.82 -8.37
CA PRO A 27 1.11 -11.88 -6.91
C PRO A 27 0.42 -10.73 -6.16
N GLY A 28 0.49 -9.51 -6.70
CA GLY A 28 -0.21 -8.34 -6.15
C GLY A 28 -1.72 -8.50 -6.22
N PHE A 29 -2.24 -9.00 -7.34
CA PHE A 29 -3.66 -9.25 -7.54
C PHE A 29 -4.18 -10.32 -6.59
N ARG A 30 -3.47 -11.45 -6.43
CA ARG A 30 -3.86 -12.48 -5.45
C ARG A 30 -3.87 -11.95 -4.02
N LEU A 31 -2.90 -11.12 -3.65
CA LEU A 31 -2.88 -10.45 -2.35
C LEU A 31 -4.10 -9.53 -2.19
N ALA A 32 -4.39 -8.70 -3.19
CA ALA A 32 -5.51 -7.78 -3.15
C ALA A 32 -6.86 -8.51 -3.08
N LEU A 33 -7.02 -9.58 -3.86
CA LEU A 33 -8.20 -10.43 -3.84
C LEU A 33 -8.41 -11.08 -2.46
N ALA A 34 -7.34 -11.57 -1.83
CA ALA A 34 -7.41 -12.12 -0.47
C ALA A 34 -7.76 -11.07 0.60
N MET A 35 -7.42 -9.79 0.37
CA MET A 35 -7.68 -8.71 1.32
C MET A 35 -9.06 -8.05 1.15
N LEU A 36 -9.57 -8.01 -0.10
CA LEU A 36 -10.77 -7.26 -0.48
C LEU A 36 -11.98 -8.15 -0.78
N HIS A 37 -11.76 -9.41 -1.18
CA HIS A 37 -12.80 -10.34 -1.62
C HIS A 37 -13.70 -9.81 -2.75
N ASP A 38 -13.16 -8.91 -3.56
CA ASP A 38 -13.83 -8.28 -4.69
C ASP A 38 -12.81 -8.18 -5.85
N PRO A 39 -13.04 -8.88 -6.97
CA PRO A 39 -12.12 -8.86 -8.11
C PRO A 39 -11.90 -7.46 -8.69
N ALA A 40 -12.95 -6.66 -8.85
CA ALA A 40 -12.84 -5.32 -9.42
C ALA A 40 -12.04 -4.40 -8.50
N ALA A 41 -12.35 -4.42 -7.20
CA ALA A 41 -11.60 -3.63 -6.23
C ALA A 41 -10.13 -4.08 -6.11
N ALA A 42 -9.86 -5.37 -6.33
CA ALA A 42 -8.50 -5.92 -6.36
C ALA A 42 -7.71 -5.45 -7.59
N GLU A 43 -8.34 -5.44 -8.77
CA GLU A 43 -7.75 -4.88 -9.99
C GLU A 43 -7.38 -3.41 -9.79
N ASP A 44 -8.32 -2.60 -9.30
CA ASP A 44 -8.10 -1.17 -9.04
C ASP A 44 -6.95 -0.93 -8.06
N ALA A 45 -6.90 -1.71 -6.96
CA ALA A 45 -5.84 -1.59 -5.98
C ALA A 45 -4.45 -1.88 -6.58
N VAL A 46 -4.34 -2.87 -7.47
CA VAL A 46 -3.09 -3.20 -8.16
C VAL A 46 -2.72 -2.16 -9.20
N GLN A 47 -3.69 -1.62 -9.94
CA GLN A 47 -3.46 -0.54 -10.89
C GLN A 47 -2.94 0.72 -10.19
N GLU A 48 -3.60 1.16 -9.11
CA GLU A 48 -3.15 2.31 -8.32
C GLU A 48 -1.78 2.08 -7.67
N ALA A 49 -1.51 0.86 -7.22
CA ALA A 49 -0.21 0.48 -6.68
C ALA A 49 0.88 0.56 -7.76
N SER A 50 0.56 0.14 -8.98
CA SER A 50 1.46 0.20 -10.14
C SER A 50 1.80 1.65 -10.50
N PHE A 51 0.80 2.54 -10.55
CA PHE A 51 1.05 3.98 -10.76
C PHE A 51 1.89 4.60 -9.63
N THR A 52 1.62 4.21 -8.38
CA THR A 52 2.41 4.64 -7.23
C THR A 52 3.85 4.15 -7.32
N ALA A 53 4.06 2.91 -7.78
CA ALA A 53 5.36 2.32 -7.98
C ALA A 53 6.14 3.08 -9.05
N TRP A 54 5.54 3.34 -10.22
CA TRP A 54 6.13 4.13 -11.30
C TRP A 54 6.69 5.47 -10.80
N ARG A 55 5.89 6.23 -10.05
CA ARG A 55 6.28 7.55 -9.51
C ARG A 55 7.41 7.49 -8.48
N LYS A 56 7.59 6.36 -7.79
CA LYS A 56 8.54 6.23 -6.67
C LYS A 56 9.76 5.39 -7.01
N LEU A 57 9.73 4.62 -8.09
CA LEU A 57 10.77 3.66 -8.43
C LEU A 57 12.11 4.34 -8.69
N GLY A 58 12.12 5.52 -9.32
CA GLY A 58 13.34 6.30 -9.56
C GLY A 58 14.06 6.76 -8.29
N ARG A 59 13.42 6.70 -7.11
CA ARG A 59 14.03 7.03 -5.81
C ARG A 59 14.41 5.80 -5.00
N MET A 60 14.14 4.60 -5.52
CA MET A 60 14.39 3.36 -4.81
C MET A 60 15.87 3.00 -4.88
N ARG A 61 16.54 2.99 -3.72
CA ARG A 61 17.99 2.74 -3.61
C ARG A 61 18.38 1.26 -3.79
N ASP A 62 17.47 0.34 -3.48
CA ASP A 62 17.72 -1.10 -3.53
C ASP A 62 16.64 -1.81 -4.33
N ARG A 63 17.00 -2.28 -5.53
CA ARG A 63 16.10 -3.03 -6.41
C ARG A 63 15.85 -4.47 -5.96
N GLY A 64 16.68 -5.03 -5.09
CA GLY A 64 16.44 -6.33 -4.46
C GLY A 64 15.20 -6.35 -3.57
N ARG A 65 14.72 -5.18 -3.15
CA ARG A 65 13.51 -5.03 -2.31
C ARG A 65 12.26 -4.68 -3.10
N LEU A 66 12.30 -4.70 -4.43
CA LEU A 66 11.16 -4.32 -5.28
C LEU A 66 9.89 -5.11 -4.94
N ARG A 67 10.00 -6.44 -4.83
CA ARG A 67 8.86 -7.32 -4.54
C ARG A 67 8.17 -7.00 -3.20
N PRO A 68 8.86 -7.07 -2.04
CA PRO A 68 8.22 -6.75 -0.77
C PRO A 68 7.73 -5.30 -0.70
N TRP A 69 8.43 -4.36 -1.34
CA TRP A 69 8.02 -2.97 -1.42
C TRP A 69 6.70 -2.78 -2.20
N PHE A 70 6.61 -3.36 -3.41
CA PHE A 70 5.41 -3.29 -4.23
C PHE A 70 4.20 -3.94 -3.56
N LEU A 71 4.37 -5.14 -2.99
CA LEU A 71 3.29 -5.81 -2.24
C LEU A 71 2.86 -5.00 -1.02
N GLY A 72 3.76 -4.28 -0.37
CA GLY A 72 3.44 -3.31 0.68
C GLY A 72 2.57 -2.16 0.18
N ILE A 73 2.82 -1.64 -1.04
CA ILE A 73 1.97 -0.63 -1.68
C ILE A 73 0.57 -1.20 -1.95
N VAL A 74 0.47 -2.39 -2.53
CA VAL A 74 -0.82 -3.07 -2.77
C VAL A 74 -1.61 -3.23 -1.47
N ALA A 75 -0.98 -3.74 -0.41
CA ALA A 75 -1.63 -3.89 0.88
C ALA A 75 -2.10 -2.54 1.47
N ASN A 76 -1.34 -1.46 1.26
CA ASN A 76 -1.76 -0.10 1.63
C ASN A 76 -3.01 0.34 0.87
N LYS A 77 -3.06 0.10 -0.45
CA LYS A 77 -4.23 0.42 -1.29
C LYS A 77 -5.47 -0.36 -0.84
N CYS A 78 -5.32 -1.65 -0.56
CA CYS A 78 -6.41 -2.47 -0.04
C CYS A 78 -6.94 -1.97 1.32
N ARG A 79 -6.04 -1.62 2.26
CA ARG A 79 -6.43 -1.06 3.55
C ARG A 79 -7.17 0.28 3.42
N ASN A 80 -6.75 1.12 2.48
CA ASN A 80 -7.43 2.38 2.20
C ASN A 80 -8.81 2.15 1.58
N ALA A 81 -8.94 1.24 0.61
CA ALA A 81 -10.23 0.89 0.00
C ALA A 81 -11.22 0.33 1.03
N ARG A 82 -10.78 -0.56 1.92
CA ARG A 82 -11.61 -1.05 3.04
C ARG A 82 -12.06 0.08 3.98
N ARG A 83 -11.16 1.00 4.29
CA ARG A 83 -11.48 2.16 5.14
C ARG A 83 -12.49 3.07 4.46
N ALA A 84 -12.34 3.34 3.16
CA ALA A 84 -13.29 4.13 2.39
C ALA A 84 -14.69 3.49 2.37
N LYS A 85 -14.77 2.17 2.12
CA LYS A 85 -16.05 1.43 2.16
C LYS A 85 -16.75 1.52 3.52
N TRP A 86 -15.99 1.53 4.63
CA TRP A 86 -16.54 1.72 5.96
C TRP A 86 -17.04 3.15 6.21
N THR A 87 -16.41 4.17 5.62
CA THR A 87 -16.83 5.57 5.76
C THR A 87 -17.94 5.98 4.78
N SER A 88 -18.09 5.29 3.65
CA SER A 88 -19.04 5.65 2.58
C SER A 88 -20.49 5.21 2.84
N GLY A 89 -20.85 4.91 4.10
CA GLY A 89 -22.23 4.69 4.50
C GLY A 89 -22.73 3.28 4.16
N VAL A 90 -22.58 2.37 5.14
CA VAL A 90 -23.54 1.28 5.26
C VAL A 90 -24.72 1.87 6.02
N ASP A 91 -25.90 1.97 5.41
CA ASP A 91 -27.12 2.22 6.16
C ASP A 91 -27.42 0.98 7.00
N LEU A 92 -26.93 1.01 8.24
CA LEU A 92 -26.99 -0.10 9.19
C LEU A 92 -28.23 -0.03 10.09
N GLY A 93 -29.15 0.93 9.88
CA GLY A 93 -30.23 1.18 10.85
C GLY A 93 -29.67 1.54 12.24
N VAL A 94 -28.56 2.29 12.27
CA VAL A 94 -27.84 2.62 13.51
C VAL A 94 -28.58 3.76 14.22
N PRO A 95 -28.84 3.66 15.53
CA PRO A 95 -29.53 4.71 16.28
C PRO A 95 -28.77 6.04 16.24
N GLU A 96 -29.51 7.14 16.22
CA GLU A 96 -29.06 8.53 16.02
C GLU A 96 -27.92 9.03 16.94
N HIS A 97 -27.59 8.29 18.01
CA HIS A 97 -26.58 8.67 19.00
C HIS A 97 -25.17 8.09 18.76
N VAL A 98 -24.94 7.36 17.67
CA VAL A 98 -23.58 6.83 17.40
C VAL A 98 -22.70 7.93 16.81
N SER A 99 -21.78 8.44 17.62
CA SER A 99 -20.81 9.45 17.18
C SER A 99 -19.88 8.88 16.11
N VAL A 100 -20.04 9.31 14.86
CA VAL A 100 -19.10 9.01 13.79
C VAL A 100 -17.85 9.87 14.00
N VAL A 101 -16.73 9.23 14.40
CA VAL A 101 -15.44 9.92 14.50
C VAL A 101 -15.07 10.44 13.10
N SER A 102 -14.85 11.75 12.99
CA SER A 102 -14.60 12.39 11.69
C SER A 102 -13.31 11.85 11.05
N SER A 103 -13.24 11.92 9.72
CA SER A 103 -12.04 11.51 8.97
C SER A 103 -10.81 12.34 9.40
N GLU A 104 -11.02 13.61 9.74
CA GLU A 104 -10.00 14.53 10.23
C GLU A 104 -9.50 14.12 11.63
N GLU A 105 -10.40 13.88 12.58
CA GLU A 105 -10.04 13.42 13.92
C GLU A 105 -9.30 12.09 13.89
N ARG A 106 -9.72 11.15 13.05
CA ARG A 106 -9.05 9.86 12.90
C ARG A 106 -7.65 10.02 12.29
N SER A 107 -7.48 10.99 11.38
CA SER A 107 -6.19 11.29 10.76
C SER A 107 -5.23 11.99 11.73
N LEU A 108 -5.75 12.92 12.54
CA LEU A 108 -5.03 13.57 13.64
C LEU A 108 -4.58 12.54 14.68
N ARG A 109 -5.49 11.70 15.19
CA ARG A 109 -5.16 10.60 16.11
C ARG A 109 -4.11 9.65 15.53
N GLY A 110 -4.22 9.28 14.26
CA GLY A 110 -3.26 8.42 13.61
C GLY A 110 -1.88 9.07 13.38
N ALA A 111 -1.83 10.39 13.22
CA ALA A 111 -0.59 11.15 13.12
C ALA A 111 0.08 11.28 14.51
N ASP A 112 -0.71 11.53 15.55
CA ASP A 112 -0.25 11.59 16.94
C ASP A 112 0.25 10.24 17.42
N LEU A 113 -0.46 9.16 17.12
CA LEU A 113 -0.01 7.79 17.43
C LEU A 113 1.30 7.46 16.73
N ARG A 114 1.43 7.78 15.43
CA ARG A 114 2.69 7.58 14.69
C ARG A 114 3.83 8.42 15.27
N ARG A 115 3.55 9.66 15.69
CA ARG A 115 4.52 10.54 16.35
C ARG A 115 4.94 10.01 17.72
N ALA A 116 4.01 9.45 18.49
CA ALA A 116 4.26 8.84 19.79
C ALA A 116 5.09 7.54 19.66
N ILE A 117 4.74 6.66 18.72
CA ILE A 117 5.53 5.46 18.41
C ILE A 117 6.92 5.85 17.92
N ALA A 118 7.05 6.91 17.11
CA ALA A 118 8.34 7.44 16.67
C ALA A 118 9.20 8.04 17.80
N ARG A 119 8.66 8.18 19.02
CA ARG A 119 9.40 8.58 20.23
C ARG A 119 9.75 7.40 21.14
N LEU A 120 9.17 6.22 20.92
CA LEU A 120 9.53 5.01 21.68
C LEU A 120 10.90 4.49 21.27
N ASN A 121 11.54 3.76 22.17
CA ASN A 121 12.85 3.16 21.94
C ASN A 121 12.73 2.05 20.89
N HIS A 122 13.82 1.67 20.21
CA HIS A 122 13.75 0.71 19.11
C HIS A 122 13.13 -0.63 19.52
N ASP A 123 13.49 -1.11 20.71
CA ASP A 123 13.05 -2.41 21.24
C ASP A 123 11.55 -2.42 21.58
N ASP A 124 11.00 -1.30 22.04
CA ASP A 124 9.57 -1.16 22.38
C ASP A 124 8.67 -1.09 21.13
N ARG A 125 9.23 -0.73 19.96
CA ARG A 125 8.49 -0.67 18.69
C ARG A 125 8.31 -2.03 18.02
N LEU A 126 9.02 -3.06 18.45
CA LEU A 126 8.98 -4.39 17.80
C LEU A 126 7.86 -5.29 18.34
N VAL A 127 7.18 -4.88 19.41
CA VAL A 127 6.19 -5.71 20.14
C VAL A 127 4.73 -5.26 19.91
N VAL A 128 4.51 -4.07 19.31
CA VAL A 128 3.20 -3.47 19.02
C VAL A 128 2.80 -3.67 17.57
#